data_AF-A0A959Z1J9-F1
#
_entry.id   AF-A0A959Z1J9-F1
#
_cell.length_a   1.000
_cell.length_b   1.000
_cell.length_c   1.000
_cell.angle_alpha   90.00
_cell.angle_beta   90.00
_cell.angle_gamma   90.00
#
_symmetry.space_group_name_H-M   'P 1'
#
loop_
_entity.id
_entity.type
_entity.pdbx_description
1 polymer ?
#
loop_
_entity_poly.entity_id
_entity_poly.type
_entity_poly.pdbx_seq_one_letter_code
_entity_poly.pdbx_strand_id
1 'polypeptide(L)'
;DEEVEDEELMPTMEEIRNTAVGATDIEGVGDSIAYDTPPVVEEPPPPPPRSEPFTVVETMPAFPGGDRGLIDYLGKELRYPSMAVQAEIQGVVYVQFTIG
;
A
#
# COMPACT_ATOMS: atom_id res chain seq x y z
N ASP A 1 2.62 37.16 31.88
CA ASP A 1 4.06 36.93 31.92
C ASP A 1 4.37 35.90 32.98
N GLU A 2 4.81 34.72 32.54
CA GLU A 2 5.64 33.82 33.36
C GLU A 2 6.47 33.00 32.38
N GLU A 3 7.72 33.40 32.28
CA GLU A 3 8.79 32.79 31.51
C GLU A 3 9.36 31.66 32.37
N VAL A 4 9.36 30.43 31.85
CA VAL A 4 10.20 29.34 32.37
C VAL A 4 10.86 28.67 31.17
N GLU A 5 12.13 29.02 30.98
CA GLU A 5 13.10 28.31 30.16
C GLU A 5 13.34 26.94 30.79
N ASP A 6 12.80 25.89 30.18
CA ASP A 6 13.37 24.55 30.29
C ASP A 6 13.58 24.06 28.86
N GLU A 7 14.73 24.46 28.31
CA GLU A 7 15.32 23.87 27.12
C GLU A 7 15.67 22.42 27.46
N GLU A 8 14.66 21.54 27.50
CA GLU A 8 14.86 20.09 27.54
C GLU A 8 15.54 19.72 26.22
N LEU A 9 16.87 19.80 26.23
CA LEU A 9 17.76 19.37 25.18
C LEU A 9 17.24 18.02 24.69
N MET A 10 16.67 18.01 23.48
CA MET A 10 16.30 16.77 22.83
C MET A 10 17.54 15.88 22.80
N PRO A 11 17.46 14.64 23.28
CA PRO A 11 18.62 13.77 23.33
C PRO A 11 19.20 13.66 21.93
N THR A 12 20.47 14.03 21.79
CA THR A 12 21.13 13.99 20.49
C THR A 12 21.33 12.53 20.07
N MET A 13 21.23 12.27 18.76
CA MET A 13 21.34 10.93 18.14
C MET A 13 22.65 10.17 18.45
N GLU A 14 23.57 10.79 19.20
CA GLU A 14 24.88 10.27 19.59
C GLU A 14 24.82 9.24 20.73
N GLU A 15 23.83 9.31 21.63
CA GLU A 15 23.73 8.37 22.78
C GLU A 15 23.26 6.96 22.37
N ILE A 16 22.45 6.83 21.31
CA ILE A 16 22.00 5.50 20.81
C ILE A 16 23.15 4.77 20.11
N ARG A 17 24.12 5.50 19.54
CA ARG A 17 25.24 4.91 18.80
C ARG A 17 26.29 4.26 19.72
N ASN A 18 26.30 4.58 21.01
CA ASN A 18 27.35 4.17 21.93
C ASN A 18 27.00 2.97 22.83
N THR A 19 25.87 2.28 22.59
CA THR A 19 25.70 0.91 23.11
C THR A 19 26.36 -0.06 22.15
N ALA A 20 27.68 0.05 22.11
CA ALA A 20 28.57 -0.80 21.36
C ALA A 20 28.69 -2.17 22.04
N VAL A 21 28.46 -3.21 21.24
CA VAL A 21 29.31 -4.41 21.20
C VAL A 21 29.16 -5.39 22.37
N GLY A 22 28.21 -6.32 22.20
CA GLY A 22 28.30 -7.66 22.79
C GLY A 22 29.17 -8.56 21.91
N ALA A 23 30.47 -8.32 21.86
CA ALA A 23 31.43 -9.28 21.31
C ALA A 23 31.94 -10.14 22.46
N THR A 24 31.38 -11.35 22.61
CA THR A 24 32.06 -12.41 23.37
C THR A 24 33.27 -12.86 22.58
N ASP A 25 34.43 -12.55 23.13
CA ASP A 25 35.75 -12.98 22.70
C ASP A 25 35.85 -14.51 22.64
N ILE A 26 36.23 -15.03 21.47
CA ILE A 26 36.78 -16.38 21.34
C ILE A 26 38.12 -16.27 20.60
N GLU A 27 39.22 -16.26 21.34
CA GLU A 27 40.55 -16.41 20.78
C GLU A 27 40.72 -17.81 20.16
N GLY A 28 41.16 -17.87 18.89
CA GLY A 28 41.79 -19.08 18.37
C GLY A 28 41.72 -19.33 16.87
N VAL A 29 42.88 -19.12 16.23
CA VAL A 29 43.42 -19.86 15.07
C VAL A 29 42.93 -19.46 13.68
N GLY A 30 43.90 -19.01 12.88
CA GLY A 30 43.70 -18.54 11.53
C GLY A 30 43.34 -19.65 10.54
N ASP A 31 42.46 -19.29 9.63
CA ASP A 31 42.55 -19.62 8.22
C ASP A 31 41.77 -18.56 7.46
N SER A 32 42.19 -18.33 6.21
CA SER A 32 41.63 -17.39 5.22
C SER A 32 40.21 -16.85 5.50
N ILE A 33 40.08 -15.52 5.58
CA ILE A 33 38.78 -14.86 5.58
C ILE A 33 38.20 -15.03 4.16
N ALA A 34 37.45 -16.12 3.98
CA ALA A 34 36.56 -16.27 2.85
C ALA A 34 35.63 -15.05 2.85
N TYR A 35 35.67 -14.26 1.78
CA TYR A 35 34.68 -13.23 1.55
C TYR A 35 33.34 -13.95 1.32
N ASP A 36 32.60 -14.15 2.40
CA ASP A 36 31.21 -14.55 2.39
C ASP A 36 30.46 -13.44 1.66
N THR A 37 30.33 -13.61 0.34
CA THR A 37 29.55 -12.70 -0.49
C THR A 37 28.12 -12.95 -0.06
N PRO A 38 27.41 -11.95 0.51
CA PRO A 38 26.03 -12.15 0.90
C PRO A 38 25.27 -12.69 -0.32
N PRO A 39 24.37 -13.68 -0.14
CA PRO A 39 23.59 -14.20 -1.25
C PRO A 39 22.96 -13.00 -1.96
N VAL A 40 23.19 -12.89 -3.27
CA VAL A 40 22.50 -11.92 -4.10
C VAL A 40 21.02 -12.20 -3.91
N VAL A 41 20.37 -11.38 -3.09
CA VAL A 41 18.92 -11.38 -2.95
C VAL A 41 18.43 -10.90 -4.30
N GLU A 42 17.99 -11.84 -5.15
CA GLU A 42 17.28 -11.52 -6.38
C GLU A 42 16.09 -10.65 -5.98
N GLU A 43 16.18 -9.36 -6.28
CA GLU A 43 15.08 -8.44 -6.04
C GLU A 43 13.88 -8.96 -6.84
N PRO A 44 12.72 -9.18 -6.20
CA PRO A 44 11.54 -9.63 -6.92
C PRO A 44 11.28 -8.67 -8.09
N PRO A 45 10.87 -9.19 -9.26
CA PRO A 45 10.67 -8.37 -10.44
C PRO A 45 9.78 -7.18 -10.09
N PRO A 46 10.11 -5.97 -10.61
CA PRO A 46 9.35 -4.77 -10.28
C PRO A 46 7.87 -5.00 -10.61
N PRO A 47 6.95 -4.51 -9.76
CA PRO A 47 5.53 -4.68 -9.98
C PRO A 47 5.15 -4.12 -11.36
N PRO A 48 4.17 -4.73 -12.05
CA PRO A 48 3.72 -4.24 -13.34
C PRO A 48 3.29 -2.77 -13.21
N PRO A 49 3.53 -1.95 -14.25
CA PRO A 49 3.13 -0.55 -14.23
C PRO A 49 1.62 -0.46 -13.98
N ARG A 50 1.22 0.31 -12.97
CA ARG A 50 -0.19 0.59 -12.70
C ARG A 50 -0.67 1.60 -13.74
N SER A 51 -1.76 1.28 -14.43
CA SER A 51 -2.47 2.25 -15.27
C SER A 51 -3.19 3.23 -14.35
N GLU A 52 -2.70 4.46 -14.30
CA GLU A 52 -3.38 5.54 -13.58
C GLU A 52 -4.53 6.09 -14.43
N PRO A 53 -5.70 6.36 -13.83
CA PRO A 53 -6.85 6.86 -14.57
C PRO A 53 -6.61 8.29 -15.06
N PHE A 54 -7.01 8.57 -16.30
CA PHE A 54 -6.97 9.92 -16.83
C PHE A 54 -7.96 10.82 -16.10
N THR A 55 -7.49 11.96 -15.58
CA THR A 55 -8.35 12.94 -14.89
C THR A 55 -8.92 13.99 -15.86
N VAL A 56 -8.26 14.21 -17.01
CA VAL A 56 -8.69 15.15 -18.05
C VAL A 56 -8.50 14.51 -19.43
N VAL A 57 -9.58 14.43 -20.20
CA VAL A 57 -9.60 13.91 -21.58
C VAL A 57 -10.50 14.79 -22.44
N GLU A 58 -10.22 14.90 -23.74
CA GLU A 58 -11.04 15.68 -24.68
C GLU A 58 -12.43 15.04 -24.89
N THR A 59 -12.51 13.70 -24.80
CA THR A 59 -13.76 12.94 -24.91
C THR A 59 -13.99 12.14 -23.63
N MET A 60 -15.03 12.50 -22.88
CA MET A 60 -15.45 11.74 -21.70
C MET A 60 -15.92 10.34 -22.10
N PRO A 61 -15.61 9.30 -21.32
CA PRO A 61 -16.16 7.98 -21.54
C PRO A 61 -17.68 8.00 -21.32
N ALA A 62 -18.41 7.34 -22.22
CA ALA A 62 -19.86 7.18 -22.11
C ALA A 62 -20.22 5.71 -22.28
N PHE A 63 -21.25 5.27 -21.56
CA PHE A 63 -21.76 3.90 -21.72
C PHE A 63 -22.26 3.70 -23.16
N PRO A 64 -22.02 2.54 -23.80
CA PRO A 64 -22.51 2.27 -25.15
C PRO A 64 -24.05 2.38 -25.18
N GLY A 65 -24.57 3.31 -25.99
CA GLY A 65 -26.01 3.64 -26.01
C GLY A 65 -26.46 4.67 -24.97
N GLY A 66 -25.50 5.34 -24.31
CA GLY A 66 -25.75 6.37 -23.31
C GLY A 66 -26.49 5.86 -22.09
N ASP A 67 -27.27 6.73 -21.45
CA ASP A 67 -28.00 6.43 -20.22
C ASP A 67 -29.00 5.28 -20.39
N ARG A 68 -29.60 5.16 -21.58
CA ARG A 68 -30.53 4.08 -21.90
C ARG A 68 -29.83 2.72 -21.90
N GLY A 69 -28.67 2.65 -22.55
CA GLY A 69 -27.86 1.43 -22.56
C GLY A 69 -27.45 1.01 -21.15
N LEU A 70 -27.13 1.99 -20.30
CA LEU A 70 -26.77 1.74 -18.90
C LEU A 70 -27.93 1.11 -18.12
N ILE A 71 -29.13 1.68 -18.21
CA ILE A 71 -30.31 1.16 -17.52
C ILE A 71 -30.64 -0.26 -18.00
N ASP A 72 -30.59 -0.50 -19.31
CA ASP A 72 -30.84 -1.82 -19.88
C ASP A 72 -29.80 -2.85 -19.42
N TYR A 73 -28.53 -2.46 -19.33
CA TYR A 73 -27.46 -3.31 -18.81
C TYR A 73 -27.67 -3.64 -17.33
N LEU A 74 -27.97 -2.64 -16.50
CA LEU A 74 -28.26 -2.86 -15.08
C LEU A 74 -29.45 -3.82 -14.91
N GLY A 75 -30.55 -3.63 -15.62
CA GLY A 75 -31.70 -4.52 -15.53
C GLY A 75 -31.38 -5.98 -15.93
N LYS A 76 -30.47 -6.17 -16.88
CA LYS A 76 -30.07 -7.50 -17.36
C LYS A 76 -29.06 -8.18 -16.44
N GLU A 77 -28.07 -7.44 -15.94
CA GLU A 77 -26.90 -7.99 -15.25
C GLU A 77 -27.02 -7.93 -13.73
N LEU A 78 -27.80 -7.00 -13.17
CA LEU A 78 -27.99 -6.91 -11.73
C LEU A 78 -28.75 -8.14 -11.21
N ARG A 79 -28.12 -8.92 -10.34
CA ARG A 79 -28.69 -10.11 -9.70
C ARG A 79 -28.66 -9.93 -8.20
N TYR A 80 -29.84 -9.86 -7.60
CA TYR A 80 -29.95 -9.81 -6.14
C TYR A 80 -29.63 -11.19 -5.55
N PRO A 81 -28.71 -11.30 -4.57
CA PRO A 81 -28.37 -12.59 -3.96
C PRO A 81 -29.59 -13.24 -3.31
N SER A 82 -29.78 -14.54 -3.52
CA SER A 82 -30.94 -15.29 -2.99
C SER A 82 -31.03 -15.24 -1.46
N MET A 83 -29.89 -15.29 -0.77
CA MET A 83 -29.81 -15.12 0.68
C MET A 83 -30.37 -13.77 1.15
N ALA A 84 -30.09 -12.70 0.39
CA ALA A 84 -30.55 -11.37 0.73
C ALA A 84 -32.05 -11.20 0.48
N VAL A 85 -32.62 -11.89 -0.53
CA VAL A 85 -34.09 -11.96 -0.74
C VAL A 85 -34.76 -12.64 0.46
N GLN A 86 -34.26 -13.80 0.87
CA GLN A 86 -34.85 -14.60 1.96
C GLN A 86 -34.80 -13.88 3.30
N ALA A 87 -33.74 -13.10 3.52
CA ALA A 87 -33.54 -12.32 4.74
C ALA A 87 -34.13 -10.90 4.67
N GLU A 88 -34.87 -10.55 3.60
CA GLU A 88 -35.49 -9.24 3.38
C GLU A 88 -34.52 -8.05 3.55
N ILE A 89 -33.24 -8.27 3.22
CA ILE A 89 -32.21 -7.24 3.32
C ILE A 89 -32.47 -6.22 2.21
N GLN A 90 -32.38 -4.93 2.52
CA GLN A 90 -32.55 -3.83 1.58
C GLN A 90 -31.67 -2.64 1.97
N GLY A 91 -31.26 -1.83 0.99
CA GLY A 91 -30.43 -0.67 1.23
C GLY A 91 -30.00 0.03 -0.06
N VAL A 92 -29.34 1.18 0.07
CA VAL A 92 -28.75 1.92 -1.04
C VAL A 92 -27.28 1.55 -1.16
N VAL A 93 -26.84 1.22 -2.38
CA VAL A 93 -25.45 0.85 -2.66
C VAL A 93 -24.83 1.93 -3.56
N TYR A 94 -23.73 2.53 -3.09
CA TYR A 94 -22.93 3.46 -3.87
C TYR A 94 -21.73 2.72 -4.46
N VAL A 95 -21.55 2.79 -5.77
CA VAL A 95 -20.44 2.15 -6.49
C VAL A 95 -19.67 3.20 -7.26
N GLN A 96 -18.35 3.20 -7.12
CA GLN A 96 -17.43 4.03 -7.90
C GLN A 96 -16.41 3.13 -8.59
N PHE A 97 -16.21 3.33 -9.89
CA PHE A 97 -15.22 2.63 -10.69
C PHE A 97 -14.69 3.53 -11.78
N THR A 98 -13.52 3.19 -12.32
CA THR A 98 -12.88 3.91 -13.42
C THR A 98 -13.07 3.14 -14.73
N ILE A 99 -13.30 3.86 -15.81
CA ILE A 99 -13.33 3.34 -17.18
C ILE A 99 -11.96 3.63 -17.81
N GLY A 100 -11.28 2.60 -18.30
CA GLY A 100 -9.94 2.67 -18.88
C GLY A 100 -9.87 2.08 -20.28
#